data_AF-A0A2N2ZX56-F1
#
_entry.id   AF-A0A2N2ZX56-F1
#
_cell.length_a   1.000
_cell.length_b   1.000
_cell.length_c   1.000
_cell.angle_alpha   90.00
_cell.angle_beta   90.00
_cell.angle_gamma   90.00
#
_symmetry.space_group_name_H-M   'P 1'
#
loop_
_entity.id
_entity.type
_entity.pdbx_description
1 polymer ?
#
loop_
_entity_poly.entity_id
_entity_poly.type
_entity_poly.pdbx_seq_one_letter_code
_entity_poly.pdbx_strand_id
1 'polypeptide(L)'
;MPIIMKPIIIYCLLIMITFSSCSFAVKKMVGLKSPKVQTKESVTDYLKKAHCPFNYGYILKGTSDSLTVFTNIMKGFGDVELLFGNDGIRYCYKGTETCSGVQLRKAFLEFHSNYFPCIGDTNSLDSYLSILEPLNSGSDMALEEPVDYYMLVYWSRFSGSRKRLQNDFEWMNDLKAESDLKLSIVLVNVDMQADWGLKAGKKMKMKFRLLGKRSGSLEFGEIPQS
;
A
#
# COMPACT_ATOMS: atom_id res chain seq x y z
N MET A 1 2.32 -48.69 42.82
CA MET A 1 1.93 -48.38 41.43
C MET A 1 2.72 -47.18 40.94
N PRO A 2 3.81 -47.35 40.15
CA PRO A 2 4.47 -46.22 39.51
C PRO A 2 3.82 -45.96 38.14
N ILE A 3 3.44 -44.71 37.91
CA ILE A 3 2.81 -44.21 36.68
C ILE A 3 3.92 -44.03 35.62
N ILE A 4 4.12 -45.04 34.78
CA ILE A 4 5.01 -45.01 33.62
C ILE A 4 4.25 -44.35 32.46
N MET A 5 4.05 -43.04 32.51
CA MET A 5 3.37 -42.33 31.42
C MET A 5 3.79 -40.86 31.37
N LYS A 6 5.09 -40.58 31.12
CA LYS A 6 5.59 -39.19 31.01
C LYS A 6 6.59 -38.88 29.88
N PRO A 7 7.38 -39.80 29.28
CA PRO A 7 8.38 -39.39 28.28
C PRO A 7 7.80 -39.20 26.86
N ILE A 8 6.75 -39.94 26.49
CA ILE A 8 6.18 -39.89 25.12
C ILE A 8 5.43 -38.58 24.86
N ILE A 9 4.67 -38.09 25.84
CA ILE A 9 3.90 -36.83 25.70
C ILE A 9 4.84 -35.63 25.55
N ILE A 10 5.97 -35.62 26.26
CA ILE A 10 6.99 -34.56 26.16
C ILE A 10 7.66 -34.59 24.77
N TYR A 11 7.95 -35.77 24.23
CA TYR A 11 8.49 -35.92 22.88
C TYR A 11 7.49 -35.47 21.79
N CYS A 12 6.20 -35.79 21.93
CA CYS A 12 5.17 -35.32 21.01
C CYS A 12 5.00 -33.79 21.05
N LEU A 13 5.08 -33.16 22.24
CA LEU A 13 5.03 -31.71 22.37
C LEU A 13 6.26 -31.03 21.73
N LEU A 14 7.46 -31.59 21.91
CA LEU A 14 8.70 -31.08 21.31
C LEU A 14 8.68 -31.19 19.77
N ILE A 15 8.11 -32.27 19.22
CA ILE A 15 7.94 -32.45 17.77
C ILE A 15 6.90 -31.47 17.21
N MET A 16 5.83 -31.14 17.94
CA MET A 16 4.86 -30.13 17.48
C MET A 16 5.44 -28.71 17.42
N ILE A 17 6.46 -28.40 18.23
CA ILE A 17 7.13 -27.10 18.20
C ILE A 17 8.04 -26.98 16.97
N THR A 18 8.68 -28.06 16.50
CA THR A 18 9.62 -28.02 15.36
C THR A 18 8.96 -27.93 13.98
N PHE A 19 7.65 -28.22 13.86
CA PHE A 19 6.90 -28.06 12.60
C PHE A 19 6.17 -26.73 12.45
N SER A 20 6.22 -25.86 13.47
CA SER A 20 5.63 -24.52 13.36
C SER A 20 6.57 -23.60 12.57
N SER A 21 6.42 -23.57 11.25
CA SER A 21 7.25 -22.73 10.38
C SER A 21 7.19 -21.25 10.83
N CYS A 22 8.29 -20.72 11.36
CA CYS A 22 8.39 -19.33 11.84
C CYS A 22 8.01 -18.28 10.78
N SER A 23 8.01 -18.66 9.49
CA SER A 23 7.60 -17.81 8.37
C SER A 23 6.13 -17.36 8.43
N PHE A 24 5.22 -18.15 9.02
CA PHE A 24 3.80 -17.75 9.11
C PHE A 24 3.58 -16.65 10.16
N ALA A 25 4.25 -16.76 11.31
CA ALA A 25 4.17 -15.77 12.39
C ALA A 25 4.74 -14.40 11.94
N VAL A 26 5.87 -14.39 11.23
CA VAL A 26 6.51 -13.16 10.74
C VAL A 26 5.65 -12.45 9.69
N LYS A 27 5.04 -13.17 8.72
CA LYS A 27 4.13 -12.55 7.74
C LYS A 27 2.92 -11.87 8.40
N LYS A 28 2.38 -12.47 9.46
CA LYS A 28 1.26 -11.91 10.23
C LYS A 28 1.67 -10.66 11.01
N MET A 29 2.92 -10.62 11.49
CA MET A 29 3.49 -9.47 12.22
C MET A 29 3.76 -8.27 11.29
N VAL A 30 4.22 -8.50 10.06
CA VAL A 30 4.49 -7.44 9.07
C VAL A 30 3.24 -7.08 8.25
N GLY A 31 2.16 -7.87 8.36
CA GLY A 31 0.88 -7.62 7.67
C GLY A 31 0.88 -7.91 6.17
N LEU A 32 1.95 -8.52 5.65
CA LEU A 32 2.10 -8.85 4.23
C LEU A 32 1.33 -10.11 3.87
N LYS A 33 0.44 -10.00 2.88
CA LYS A 33 -0.36 -11.08 2.33
C LYS A 33 0.01 -11.31 0.87
N SER A 34 -0.25 -12.51 0.36
CA SER A 34 -0.13 -12.75 -1.09
C SER A 34 -1.12 -11.85 -1.85
N PRO A 35 -0.65 -11.09 -2.86
CA PRO A 35 -1.53 -10.29 -3.72
C PRO A 35 -2.62 -11.15 -4.32
N LYS A 36 -3.87 -10.66 -4.27
CA LYS A 36 -5.04 -11.32 -4.83
C LYS A 36 -5.59 -10.43 -5.94
N VAL A 37 -5.98 -11.02 -7.06
CA VAL A 37 -6.66 -10.30 -8.14
C VAL A 37 -8.03 -9.81 -7.64
N GLN A 38 -8.22 -8.50 -7.66
CA GLN A 38 -9.42 -7.78 -7.25
C GLN A 38 -10.25 -7.37 -8.46
N THR A 39 -11.53 -7.12 -8.22
CA THR A 39 -12.39 -6.33 -9.11
C THR A 39 -12.60 -4.94 -8.48
N LYS A 40 -13.01 -3.95 -9.28
CA LYS A 40 -13.34 -2.60 -8.78
C LYS A 40 -14.38 -2.63 -7.66
N GLU A 41 -15.38 -3.51 -7.76
CA GLU A 41 -16.40 -3.71 -6.73
C GLU A 41 -15.77 -4.21 -5.43
N SER A 42 -14.86 -5.18 -5.52
CA SER A 42 -14.22 -5.76 -4.35
C SER A 42 -13.26 -4.79 -3.63
N VAL A 43 -12.69 -3.82 -4.37
CA VAL A 43 -11.87 -2.73 -3.82
C VAL A 43 -12.80 -1.70 -3.16
N THR A 44 -13.87 -1.31 -3.84
CA THR A 44 -14.89 -0.37 -3.32
C THR A 44 -15.52 -0.88 -2.02
N ASP A 45 -15.91 -2.16 -1.98
CA ASP A 45 -16.45 -2.80 -0.78
C ASP A 45 -15.44 -2.82 0.38
N TYR A 46 -14.15 -2.93 0.07
CA TYR A 46 -13.11 -2.91 1.09
C TYR A 46 -12.97 -1.52 1.71
N LEU A 47 -13.01 -0.46 0.89
CA LEU A 47 -12.98 0.93 1.34
C LEU A 47 -14.22 1.28 2.18
N LYS A 48 -15.42 0.88 1.74
CA LYS A 48 -16.66 1.02 2.53
C LYS A 48 -16.54 0.39 3.91
N LYS A 49 -16.00 -0.83 3.99
CA LYS A 49 -15.77 -1.55 5.26
C LYS A 49 -14.65 -0.95 6.12
N ALA A 50 -13.78 -0.14 5.53
CA ALA A 50 -12.74 0.59 6.25
C ALA A 50 -13.25 1.96 6.77
N HIS A 51 -14.51 2.33 6.47
CA HIS A 51 -15.06 3.66 6.72
C HIS A 51 -14.23 4.77 6.08
N CYS A 52 -13.72 4.50 4.89
CA CYS A 52 -12.99 5.47 4.10
C CYS A 52 -13.81 5.84 2.85
N PRO A 53 -14.85 6.70 2.98
CA PRO A 53 -15.62 7.17 1.84
C PRO A 53 -14.75 8.14 1.03
N PHE A 54 -14.41 7.77 -0.21
CA PHE A 54 -13.60 8.62 -1.08
C PHE A 54 -14.40 9.10 -2.28
N ASN A 55 -14.28 10.40 -2.55
CA ASN A 55 -14.70 11.01 -3.80
C ASN A 55 -13.70 10.71 -4.94
N TYR A 56 -12.42 10.46 -4.61
CA TYR A 56 -11.31 10.34 -5.58
C TYR A 56 -10.47 9.07 -5.37
N GLY A 57 -11.13 7.92 -5.49
CA GLY A 57 -10.45 6.63 -5.54
C GLY A 57 -10.05 6.27 -6.97
N TYR A 58 -8.80 5.89 -7.16
CA TYR A 58 -8.26 5.44 -8.44
C TYR A 58 -7.66 4.04 -8.34
N ILE A 59 -7.55 3.38 -9.47
CA ILE A 59 -6.73 2.19 -9.68
C ILE A 59 -5.66 2.52 -10.73
N LEU A 60 -4.56 1.76 -10.75
CA LEU A 60 -3.63 1.82 -11.88
C LEU A 60 -4.25 1.16 -13.12
N LYS A 61 -4.12 1.82 -14.27
CA LYS A 61 -4.23 1.16 -15.57
C LYS A 61 -3.16 0.06 -15.64
N GLY A 62 -3.48 -1.03 -16.29
CA GLY A 62 -2.57 -2.16 -16.37
C GLY A 62 -2.91 -3.10 -17.49
N THR A 63 -2.02 -4.08 -17.66
CA THR A 63 -2.11 -5.13 -18.67
C THR A 63 -1.71 -6.45 -18.01
N SER A 64 -1.85 -7.55 -18.75
CA SER A 64 -1.43 -8.88 -18.31
C SER A 64 0.08 -9.08 -18.38
N ASP A 65 0.82 -8.10 -18.87
CA ASP A 65 2.29 -8.10 -18.95
C ASP A 65 2.93 -8.22 -17.56
N SER A 66 3.88 -9.14 -17.44
CA SER A 66 4.42 -9.51 -16.14
C SER A 66 5.24 -8.40 -15.49
N LEU A 67 5.98 -7.63 -16.27
CA LEU A 67 6.78 -6.52 -15.77
C LEU A 67 5.89 -5.39 -15.28
N THR A 68 4.82 -5.07 -16.02
CA THR A 68 3.83 -4.06 -15.66
C THR A 68 3.10 -4.43 -14.37
N VAL A 69 2.60 -5.67 -14.28
CA VAL A 69 1.94 -6.19 -13.06
C VAL A 69 2.89 -6.10 -11.87
N PHE A 70 4.14 -6.55 -12.02
CA PHE A 70 5.12 -6.51 -10.96
C PHE A 70 5.43 -5.08 -10.51
N THR A 71 5.64 -4.17 -11.47
CA THR A 71 5.96 -2.77 -11.20
C THR A 71 4.83 -2.08 -10.44
N ASN A 72 3.57 -2.35 -10.80
CA ASN A 72 2.40 -1.83 -10.10
C ASN A 72 2.34 -2.35 -8.67
N ILE A 73 2.54 -3.66 -8.47
CA ILE A 73 2.52 -4.28 -7.14
C ILE A 73 3.64 -3.71 -6.25
N MET A 74 4.83 -3.46 -6.79
CA MET A 74 5.95 -2.91 -6.03
C MET A 74 5.67 -1.51 -5.47
N LYS A 75 4.81 -0.72 -6.13
CA LYS A 75 4.35 0.58 -5.59
C LYS A 75 3.61 0.45 -4.26
N GLY A 76 2.99 -0.71 -3.99
CA GLY A 76 2.25 -0.96 -2.74
C GLY A 76 3.12 -1.36 -1.56
N PHE A 77 4.42 -1.58 -1.79
CA PHE A 77 5.40 -1.87 -0.74
C PHE A 77 6.20 -0.65 -0.31
N GLY A 78 6.22 0.40 -1.14
CA GLY A 78 6.87 1.65 -0.76
C GLY A 78 5.89 2.54 0.01
N ASP A 79 6.35 3.15 1.10
CA ASP A 79 5.67 4.28 1.75
C ASP A 79 5.85 5.54 0.86
N VAL A 80 5.44 5.47 -0.41
CA VAL A 80 5.66 6.53 -1.39
C VAL A 80 4.38 7.35 -1.49
N GLU A 81 4.21 8.25 -0.54
CA GLU A 81 3.39 9.43 -0.75
C GLU A 81 4.14 10.33 -1.74
N LEU A 82 3.50 10.63 -2.87
CA LEU A 82 4.03 11.57 -3.85
C LEU A 82 3.31 12.90 -3.65
N LEU A 83 4.07 13.97 -3.53
CA LEU A 83 3.56 15.30 -3.31
C LEU A 83 3.87 16.17 -4.52
N PHE A 84 2.87 16.85 -5.07
CA PHE A 84 3.01 17.75 -6.21
C PHE A 84 2.42 19.12 -5.86
N GLY A 85 3.06 20.19 -6.32
CA GLY A 85 2.43 21.51 -6.32
C GLY A 85 1.26 21.57 -7.30
N ASN A 86 0.45 22.62 -7.19
CA ASN A 86 -0.58 22.94 -8.18
C ASN A 86 -0.01 23.26 -9.58
N ASP A 87 1.30 23.51 -9.68
CA ASP A 87 2.07 23.61 -10.92
C ASP A 87 2.46 22.25 -11.52
N GLY A 88 2.09 21.15 -10.85
CA GLY A 88 2.42 19.78 -11.26
C GLY A 88 3.85 19.35 -10.96
N ILE A 89 4.66 20.18 -10.30
CA ILE A 89 6.05 19.88 -9.93
C ILE A 89 6.08 19.03 -8.66
N ARG A 90 6.90 17.98 -8.65
CA ARG A 90 7.05 17.11 -7.48
C ARG A 90 7.87 17.77 -6.37
N TYR A 91 7.43 17.59 -5.13
CA TYR A 91 8.13 18.01 -3.91
C TYR A 91 8.72 16.83 -3.14
N CYS A 92 9.96 17.00 -2.70
CA CYS A 92 10.77 16.03 -1.97
C CYS A 92 10.92 16.47 -0.52
N TYR A 93 10.83 15.52 0.41
CA TYR A 93 11.11 15.75 1.83
C TYR A 93 12.62 15.90 2.06
N LYS A 94 13.03 16.87 2.89
CA LYS A 94 14.43 17.16 3.21
C LYS A 94 15.03 16.21 4.26
N GLY A 95 14.19 15.56 5.06
CA GLY A 95 14.65 14.70 6.14
C GLY A 95 15.23 13.37 5.65
N THR A 96 16.04 12.73 6.49
CA THR A 96 16.71 11.45 6.22
C THR A 96 16.02 10.25 6.88
N GLU A 97 14.98 10.49 7.69
CA GLU A 97 14.28 9.45 8.43
C GLU A 97 13.19 8.77 7.57
N THR A 98 13.09 7.44 7.69
CA THR A 98 11.94 6.68 7.19
C THR A 98 10.74 7.01 8.08
N CYS A 99 9.90 7.94 7.62
CA CYS A 99 8.95 8.63 8.49
C CYS A 99 7.86 7.73 9.07
N SER A 100 7.58 7.93 10.34
CA SER A 100 6.27 7.60 10.93
C SER A 100 5.24 8.69 10.56
N GLY A 101 3.94 8.35 10.53
CA GLY A 101 2.87 9.32 10.19
C GLY A 101 2.87 10.60 11.06
N VAL A 102 3.35 10.52 12.30
CA VAL A 102 3.49 11.70 13.19
C VAL A 102 4.54 12.68 12.66
N GLN A 103 5.66 12.18 12.13
CA GLN A 103 6.72 13.01 11.57
C GLN A 103 6.31 13.66 10.26
N LEU A 104 5.55 12.94 9.42
CA LEU A 104 4.97 13.50 8.20
C LEU A 104 4.00 14.65 8.50
N ARG A 105 3.16 14.52 9.55
CA ARG A 105 2.26 15.61 9.96
C ARG A 105 3.04 16.87 10.33
N LYS A 106 4.05 16.75 11.19
CA LYS A 106 4.87 17.91 11.57
C LYS A 106 5.62 18.50 10.38
N ALA A 107 6.23 17.65 9.56
CA ALA A 107 6.94 18.08 8.36
C ALA A 107 6.03 18.86 7.42
N PHE A 108 4.78 18.41 7.25
CA PHE A 108 3.81 19.06 6.40
C PHE A 108 3.28 20.37 6.99
N LEU A 109 3.03 20.45 8.31
CA LEU A 109 2.66 21.71 8.97
C LEU A 109 3.77 22.78 8.84
N GLU A 110 5.02 22.34 8.77
CA GLU A 110 6.19 23.17 8.51
C GLU A 110 6.68 23.02 7.05
N PHE A 111 5.75 23.02 6.09
CA PHE A 111 5.99 22.59 4.70
C PHE A 111 7.23 23.20 4.06
N HIS A 112 7.33 24.53 3.99
CA HIS A 112 8.41 25.22 3.28
C HIS A 112 9.79 24.95 3.90
N SER A 113 9.83 24.65 5.19
CA SER A 113 11.05 24.27 5.90
C SER A 113 11.47 22.84 5.55
N ASN A 114 10.51 21.94 5.29
CA ASN A 114 10.74 20.50 5.19
C ASN A 114 10.65 19.92 3.78
N TYR A 115 10.08 20.64 2.82
CA TYR A 115 9.91 20.20 1.44
C TYR A 115 10.57 21.17 0.45
N PHE A 116 10.97 20.65 -0.70
CA PHE A 116 11.56 21.41 -1.81
C PHE A 116 11.22 20.74 -3.14
N PRO A 117 11.18 21.48 -4.26
CA PRO A 117 11.03 20.87 -5.58
C PRO A 117 12.12 19.81 -5.82
N CYS A 118 11.72 18.62 -6.26
CA CYS A 118 12.64 17.54 -6.57
C CYS A 118 13.49 17.89 -7.79
N ILE A 119 14.71 18.38 -7.58
CA ILE A 119 15.61 18.81 -8.66
C ILE A 119 15.97 17.61 -9.55
N GLY A 120 15.74 17.74 -10.86
CA GLY A 120 16.05 16.71 -11.84
C GLY A 120 15.00 15.59 -11.95
N ASP A 121 13.94 15.62 -11.15
CA ASP A 121 12.79 14.75 -11.39
C ASP A 121 12.01 15.27 -12.60
N THR A 122 11.80 14.39 -13.58
CA THR A 122 11.05 14.68 -14.81
C THR A 122 9.62 14.18 -14.75
N ASN A 123 9.24 13.49 -13.67
CA ASN A 123 7.88 13.00 -13.48
C ASN A 123 6.97 14.13 -13.01
N SER A 124 6.01 14.49 -13.86
CA SER A 124 4.98 15.48 -13.55
C SER A 124 3.75 14.81 -12.92
N LEU A 125 2.89 15.61 -12.26
CA LEU A 125 1.58 15.14 -11.81
C LEU A 125 0.80 14.49 -12.98
N ASP A 126 0.75 15.13 -14.14
CA ASP A 126 0.07 14.61 -15.34
C ASP A 126 0.58 13.24 -15.78
N SER A 127 1.90 13.03 -15.69
CA SER A 127 2.51 11.71 -15.97
C SER A 127 1.91 10.63 -15.07
N TYR A 128 1.71 10.91 -13.78
CA TYR A 128 1.08 9.97 -12.86
C TYR A 128 -0.42 9.83 -13.09
N LEU A 129 -1.14 10.92 -13.32
CA LEU A 129 -2.59 10.89 -13.56
C LEU A 129 -2.94 10.12 -14.85
N SER A 130 -2.10 10.20 -15.87
CA SER A 130 -2.33 9.55 -17.17
C SER A 130 -2.46 8.01 -17.08
N ILE A 131 -1.82 7.40 -16.08
CA ILE A 131 -1.87 5.96 -15.81
C ILE A 131 -2.94 5.55 -14.79
N LEU A 132 -3.76 6.49 -14.32
CA LEU A 132 -4.84 6.21 -13.39
C LEU A 132 -6.16 5.98 -14.12
N GLU A 133 -7.00 5.16 -13.52
CA GLU A 133 -8.40 4.97 -13.91
C GLU A 133 -9.30 5.16 -12.68
N PRO A 134 -10.43 5.86 -12.81
CA PRO A 134 -11.39 5.99 -11.71
C PRO A 134 -11.85 4.63 -11.18
N LEU A 135 -11.89 4.49 -9.86
CA LEU A 135 -12.38 3.27 -9.22
C LEU A 135 -13.90 3.11 -9.39
N ASN A 136 -14.64 4.23 -9.39
CA ASN A 136 -16.08 4.24 -9.62
C ASN A 136 -16.38 4.57 -11.09
N SER A 137 -17.15 3.72 -11.76
CA SER A 137 -17.65 3.99 -13.11
C SER A 137 -18.61 5.17 -13.09
N GLY A 138 -18.23 6.27 -13.75
CA GLY A 138 -19.10 7.46 -13.94
C GLY A 138 -18.66 8.73 -13.20
N SER A 139 -17.58 8.68 -12.41
CA SER A 139 -16.91 9.90 -11.97
C SER A 139 -15.82 10.25 -12.99
N ASP A 140 -15.93 11.43 -13.61
CA ASP A 140 -14.78 12.00 -14.31
C ASP A 140 -13.61 12.16 -13.33
N MET A 141 -12.39 12.07 -13.86
CA MET A 141 -11.17 12.38 -13.11
C MET A 141 -11.13 13.90 -12.86
N ALA A 142 -11.98 14.38 -11.96
CA ALA A 142 -11.97 15.75 -11.49
C ALA A 142 -11.17 15.75 -10.20
N LEU A 143 -9.98 16.33 -10.19
CA LEU A 143 -9.31 16.59 -8.93
C LEU A 143 -10.00 17.76 -8.21
N GLU A 144 -9.95 17.78 -6.88
CA GLU A 144 -10.42 18.96 -6.14
C GLU A 144 -9.57 20.18 -6.51
N GLU A 145 -10.23 21.30 -6.81
CA GLU A 145 -9.62 22.59 -7.10
C GLU A 145 -10.46 23.70 -6.43
N PRO A 146 -9.85 24.82 -5.99
CA PRO A 146 -8.42 25.14 -6.03
C PRO A 146 -7.63 24.48 -4.88
N VAL A 147 -6.43 23.96 -5.16
CA VAL A 147 -5.50 23.45 -4.13
C VAL A 147 -4.09 24.00 -4.23
N ASP A 148 -3.32 23.89 -3.13
CA ASP A 148 -1.90 24.23 -3.09
C ASP A 148 -1.05 23.02 -3.49
N TYR A 149 -1.45 21.82 -3.02
CA TYR A 149 -0.74 20.59 -3.31
C TYR A 149 -1.68 19.39 -3.54
N TYR A 150 -1.18 18.47 -4.37
CA TYR A 150 -1.72 17.15 -4.61
C TYR A 150 -0.88 16.10 -3.89
N MET A 151 -1.53 15.25 -3.09
CA MET A 151 -0.89 14.12 -2.42
C MET A 151 -1.41 12.81 -3.01
N LEU A 152 -0.57 12.13 -3.78
CA LEU A 152 -0.85 10.81 -4.33
C LEU A 152 -0.38 9.74 -3.36
N VAL A 153 -1.30 8.91 -2.89
CA VAL A 153 -1.02 7.88 -1.89
C VAL A 153 -1.34 6.51 -2.46
N TYR A 154 -0.28 5.71 -2.65
CA TYR A 154 -0.44 4.32 -3.05
C TYR A 154 -0.89 3.46 -1.88
N TRP A 155 -1.87 2.60 -2.11
CA TRP A 155 -2.32 1.65 -1.10
C TRP A 155 -2.69 0.31 -1.72
N SER A 156 -2.68 -0.74 -0.91
CA SER A 156 -3.09 -2.08 -1.35
C SER A 156 -3.75 -2.86 -0.22
N ARG A 157 -4.50 -3.91 -0.56
CA ARG A 157 -5.06 -4.83 0.42
C ARG A 157 -4.04 -5.87 0.89
N PHE A 158 -3.02 -6.11 0.07
CA PHE A 158 -1.98 -7.11 0.34
C PHE A 158 -0.85 -6.57 1.24
N SER A 159 -0.62 -5.26 1.26
CA SER A 159 0.33 -4.59 2.15
C SER A 159 -0.41 -3.96 3.32
N GLY A 160 -0.23 -4.50 4.52
CA GLY A 160 -0.82 -3.95 5.75
C GLY A 160 -2.21 -4.50 6.13
N SER A 161 -2.78 -3.88 7.17
CA SER A 161 -4.07 -4.27 7.73
C SER A 161 -5.15 -3.25 7.38
N ARG A 162 -6.43 -3.65 7.43
CA ARG A 162 -7.55 -2.71 7.25
C ARG A 162 -7.51 -1.59 8.28
N LYS A 163 -7.16 -1.92 9.52
CA LYS A 163 -7.02 -0.94 10.60
C LYS A 163 -5.90 0.06 10.30
N ARG A 164 -4.77 -0.39 9.73
CA ARG A 164 -3.70 0.51 9.28
C ARG A 164 -4.23 1.48 8.22
N LEU A 165 -4.89 0.97 7.17
CA LEU A 165 -5.48 1.84 6.14
C LEU A 165 -6.48 2.86 6.73
N GLN A 166 -7.33 2.43 7.67
CA GLN A 166 -8.26 3.33 8.34
C GLN A 166 -7.52 4.44 9.10
N ASN A 167 -6.49 4.08 9.88
CA ASN A 167 -5.68 5.04 10.61
C ASN A 167 -4.95 6.02 9.67
N ASP A 168 -4.39 5.51 8.57
CA ASP A 168 -3.70 6.32 7.56
C ASP A 168 -4.69 7.34 6.93
N PHE A 169 -5.95 6.93 6.72
CA PHE A 169 -7.00 7.82 6.23
C PHE A 169 -7.46 8.86 7.24
N GLU A 170 -7.69 8.47 8.50
CA GLU A 170 -8.03 9.40 9.57
C GLU A 170 -6.93 10.47 9.71
N TRP A 171 -5.67 10.04 9.67
CA TRP A 171 -4.52 10.93 9.68
C TRP A 171 -4.49 11.90 8.48
N MET A 172 -4.80 11.43 7.27
CA MET A 172 -4.87 12.28 6.08
C MET A 172 -6.00 13.33 6.19
N ASN A 173 -7.14 12.97 6.78
CA ASN A 173 -8.23 13.92 7.01
C ASN A 173 -7.85 14.97 8.06
N ASP A 174 -7.21 14.54 9.16
CA ASP A 174 -6.70 15.45 10.18
C ASP A 174 -5.69 16.43 9.56
N LEU A 175 -4.79 15.94 8.70
CA LEU A 175 -3.82 16.77 8.00
C LEU A 175 -4.50 17.84 7.13
N LYS A 176 -5.53 17.46 6.37
CA LYS A 176 -6.31 18.38 5.53
C LYS A 176 -7.09 19.41 6.35
N ALA A 177 -7.55 19.03 7.55
CA ALA A 177 -8.34 19.90 8.42
C ALA A 177 -7.49 20.90 9.22
N GLU A 178 -6.26 20.51 9.59
CA GLU A 178 -5.39 21.31 10.45
C GLU A 178 -4.35 22.14 9.71
N SER A 179 -4.05 21.81 8.45
CA SER A 179 -3.08 22.56 7.66
C SER A 179 -3.71 23.84 7.10
N ASP A 180 -2.93 24.92 7.08
CA ASP A 180 -3.27 26.13 6.34
C ASP A 180 -3.15 25.93 4.81
N LEU A 181 -2.54 24.83 4.36
CA LEU A 181 -2.43 24.46 2.95
C LEU A 181 -3.65 23.66 2.49
N LYS A 182 -4.16 24.01 1.31
CA LYS A 182 -5.23 23.26 0.65
C LYS A 182 -4.67 22.01 -0.01
N LEU A 183 -5.10 20.86 0.49
CA LEU A 183 -4.68 19.55 0.01
C LEU A 183 -5.79 18.81 -0.75
N SER A 184 -5.45 18.31 -1.94
CA SER A 184 -6.20 17.27 -2.63
C SER A 184 -5.49 15.94 -2.51
N ILE A 185 -6.18 14.94 -1.96
CA ILE A 185 -5.61 13.61 -1.71
C ILE A 185 -6.15 12.62 -2.73
N VAL A 186 -5.24 12.02 -3.49
CA VAL A 186 -5.51 11.07 -4.57
C VAL A 186 -5.11 9.68 -4.10
N LEU A 187 -6.10 8.84 -3.82
CA LEU A 187 -5.82 7.47 -3.41
C LEU A 187 -5.71 6.56 -4.61
N VAL A 188 -4.58 5.87 -4.73
CA VAL A 188 -4.30 4.97 -5.84
C VAL A 188 -4.16 3.54 -5.33
N ASN A 189 -5.15 2.71 -5.63
CA ASN A 189 -5.07 1.28 -5.36
C ASN A 189 -4.15 0.59 -6.36
N VAL A 190 -3.22 -0.21 -5.85
CA VAL A 190 -2.22 -0.94 -6.64
C VAL A 190 -2.37 -2.46 -6.53
N ASP A 191 -3.50 -2.94 -6.03
CA ASP A 191 -3.80 -4.37 -6.09
C ASP A 191 -3.90 -4.83 -7.55
N MET A 192 -3.56 -6.09 -7.82
CA MET A 192 -3.81 -6.70 -9.12
C MET A 192 -5.29 -6.59 -9.48
N GLN A 193 -5.62 -6.10 -10.67
CA GLN A 193 -7.00 -5.95 -11.13
C GLN A 193 -7.38 -7.02 -12.16
N ALA A 194 -8.62 -7.48 -12.13
CA ALA A 194 -9.17 -8.41 -13.11
C ALA A 194 -9.17 -7.79 -14.53
N ASP A 195 -9.43 -6.48 -14.62
CA ASP A 195 -9.48 -5.73 -15.88
C ASP A 195 -8.11 -5.65 -16.58
N TRP A 196 -7.02 -6.03 -15.91
CA TRP A 196 -5.71 -6.22 -16.52
C TRP A 196 -5.59 -7.53 -17.31
N GLY A 197 -6.68 -8.31 -17.47
CA GLY A 197 -6.64 -9.64 -18.08
C GLY A 197 -6.20 -10.74 -17.10
N LEU A 198 -6.35 -10.50 -15.79
CA LEU A 198 -5.97 -11.45 -14.75
C LEU A 198 -7.18 -12.22 -14.20
N LYS A 199 -6.95 -13.43 -13.71
CA LYS A 199 -8.01 -14.29 -13.19
C LYS A 199 -8.51 -13.82 -11.83
N ALA A 200 -9.68 -13.18 -11.82
CA ALA A 200 -10.33 -12.67 -10.60
C ALA A 200 -10.34 -13.72 -9.46
N GLY A 201 -10.05 -13.25 -8.25
CA GLY A 201 -10.05 -14.10 -7.06
C GLY A 201 -8.81 -14.96 -6.85
N LYS A 202 -7.95 -15.15 -7.86
CA LYS A 202 -6.69 -15.90 -7.72
C LYS A 202 -5.62 -15.06 -7.04
N LYS A 203 -4.61 -15.75 -6.48
CA LYS A 203 -3.52 -15.13 -5.73
C LYS A 203 -2.20 -15.39 -6.44
N MET A 204 -1.37 -14.36 -6.54
CA MET A 204 0.05 -14.52 -6.84
C MET A 204 0.74 -14.98 -5.55
N LYS A 205 1.31 -16.20 -5.57
CA LYS A 205 1.99 -16.73 -4.39
C LYS A 205 3.13 -15.79 -4.00
N MET A 206 3.31 -15.56 -2.70
CA MET A 206 4.36 -14.70 -2.20
C MET A 206 5.06 -15.36 -1.01
N LYS A 207 6.37 -15.52 -1.12
CA LYS A 207 7.22 -16.06 -0.06
C LYS A 207 8.11 -14.94 0.45
N PHE A 208 8.08 -14.74 1.76
CA PHE A 208 8.99 -13.83 2.44
C PHE A 208 9.95 -14.68 3.26
N ARG A 209 11.24 -14.40 3.15
CA ARG A 209 12.29 -15.07 3.92
C ARG A 209 13.11 -14.00 4.60
N LEU A 210 13.32 -14.12 5.91
CA LEU A 210 14.30 -13.29 6.61
C LEU A 210 15.70 -13.80 6.25
N LEU A 211 16.56 -12.89 5.80
CA LEU A 211 17.97 -13.16 5.49
C LEU A 211 18.89 -12.71 6.64
N GLY A 212 18.33 -12.17 7.72
CA GLY A 212 19.03 -11.69 8.91
C GLY A 212 18.09 -10.92 9.83
N LYS A 213 18.66 -10.14 10.76
CA LYS A 213 17.88 -9.30 11.70
C LYS A 213 17.22 -8.09 11.03
N ARG A 214 17.76 -7.61 9.90
CA ARG A 214 17.34 -6.37 9.22
C ARG A 214 17.11 -6.53 7.71
N SER A 215 17.20 -7.75 7.19
CA SER A 215 17.05 -8.01 5.76
C SER A 215 16.09 -9.17 5.52
N GLY A 216 15.37 -9.08 4.41
CA GLY A 216 14.51 -10.15 3.94
C GLY A 216 14.50 -10.19 2.41
N SER A 217 14.23 -11.36 1.86
CA SER A 217 13.90 -11.52 0.46
C SER A 217 12.41 -11.76 0.29
N LEU A 218 11.91 -11.32 -0.86
CA LEU A 218 10.53 -11.52 -1.26
C LEU A 218 10.53 -12.16 -2.65
N GLU A 219 9.96 -13.35 -2.72
CA GLU A 219 9.84 -14.14 -3.94
C GLU A 219 8.37 -14.19 -4.35
N PHE A 220 8.10 -13.87 -5.61
CA PHE A 220 6.78 -13.96 -6.20
C PHE A 220 6.66 -15.20 -7.07
N GLY A 221 5.50 -15.85 -6.99
CA GLY A 221 5.14 -16.93 -7.90
C GLY A 221 4.52 -16.40 -9.19
N GLU A 222 3.93 -17.32 -9.95
CA GLU A 222 3.29 -16.99 -11.22
C GLU A 222 2.12 -16.00 -11.05
N ILE A 223 2.03 -15.10 -12.02
CA ILE A 223 0.92 -14.16 -12.17
C ILE A 223 -0.31 -14.97 -12.66
N PRO A 224 -1.47 -14.84 -12.01
CA PRO A 224 -2.66 -15.58 -12.37
C PRO A 224 -3.32 -15.02 -13.63
N GLN A 225 -2.85 -15.47 -14.80
CA GLN A 225 -3.42 -15.14 -16.11
C GLN A 225 -4.84 -15.72 -16.26
N SER A 226 -5.69 -15.04 -17.04
CA SER A 226 -7.09 -15.41 -17.31
C SER A 226 -7.24 -16.78 -17.97
#